data_AF-L5LS36-F1
#
_entry.id   AF-L5LS36-F1
#
_cell.length_a   1.000
_cell.length_b   1.000
_cell.length_c   1.000
_cell.angle_alpha   90.00
_cell.angle_beta   90.00
_cell.angle_gamma   90.00
#
_symmetry.space_group_name_H-M   'P 1'
#
loop_
_entity.id
_entity.type
_entity.pdbx_description
1 polymer ?
#
loop_
_entity_poly.entity_id
_entity_poly.type
_entity_poly.pdbx_seq_one_letter_code
_entity_poly.pdbx_strand_id
1 'polypeptide(L)'
;MTPPNATEASKPQGTTVCPPCDNELKSEAIIEHLCASEFALRMKIKEVKKENGDKKIIPKKKKPLKLGPIKKKELKKLVLYLKNGADCPCHQLDNLSHHFLIMGRKVKSQYLLTAIHKWDKKNKEFKNFMKKMKNHECPTFQSVFK
;
A
#
# COMPACT_ATOMS: atom_id res chain seq x y z
N MET A 1 -41.23 -24.50 14.02
CA MET A 1 -40.81 -23.35 13.18
C MET A 1 -40.10 -22.37 14.10
N THR A 2 -38.79 -22.19 13.91
CA THR A 2 -38.00 -21.26 14.73
C THR A 2 -36.89 -20.68 13.84
N PRO A 3 -36.95 -19.39 13.49
CA PRO A 3 -35.76 -18.53 13.43
C PRO A 3 -35.69 -17.74 14.77
N PRO A 4 -34.58 -17.06 15.14
CA PRO A 4 -33.47 -16.62 14.29
C PRO A 4 -32.08 -16.87 14.92
N ASN A 5 -31.04 -16.98 14.09
CA ASN A 5 -29.73 -16.49 14.51
C ASN A 5 -29.13 -15.73 13.33
N ALA A 6 -29.50 -14.44 13.24
CA ALA A 6 -28.80 -13.51 12.39
C ALA A 6 -27.37 -13.44 12.94
N THR A 7 -26.42 -13.96 12.18
CA THR A 7 -25.00 -13.72 12.43
C THR A 7 -24.76 -12.22 12.37
N GLU A 8 -24.78 -11.57 13.53
CA GLU A 8 -24.24 -10.24 13.70
C GLU A 8 -22.77 -10.31 13.32
N ALA A 9 -22.44 -9.78 12.15
CA ALA A 9 -21.07 -9.53 11.76
C ALA A 9 -20.50 -8.54 12.78
N SER A 10 -19.72 -9.05 13.73
CA SER A 10 -18.99 -8.27 14.72
C SER A 10 -18.28 -7.12 14.01
N LYS A 11 -18.84 -5.92 14.14
CA LYS A 11 -18.21 -4.67 13.75
C LYS A 11 -16.96 -4.55 14.63
N PRO A 12 -15.73 -4.52 14.10
CA PRO A 12 -14.56 -4.28 14.93
C PRO A 12 -14.67 -2.86 15.49
N GLN A 13 -14.97 -2.74 16.78
CA GLN A 13 -14.82 -1.51 17.54
C GLN A 13 -13.32 -1.31 17.79
N GLY A 14 -12.78 -0.20 17.28
CA GLY A 14 -11.41 0.23 17.60
C GLY A 14 -10.78 0.94 16.42
N THR A 15 -10.93 2.27 16.39
CA THR A 15 -10.07 3.24 15.66
C THR A 15 -9.21 2.63 14.54
N THR A 16 -9.87 2.12 13.49
CA THR A 16 -9.22 1.19 12.56
C THR A 16 -8.54 1.98 11.47
N VAL A 17 -7.27 2.32 11.68
CA VAL A 17 -6.38 2.84 10.62
C VAL A 17 -6.54 1.94 9.39
N CYS A 18 -6.57 2.54 8.19
CA CYS A 18 -6.74 1.75 6.98
C CYS A 18 -5.68 0.63 6.94
N PRO A 19 -6.01 -0.63 6.61
CA PRO A 19 -5.03 -1.72 6.65
C PRO A 19 -3.74 -1.44 5.86
N PRO A 20 -3.78 -0.78 4.68
CA PRO A 20 -2.56 -0.37 3.98
C PRO A 20 -1.70 0.67 4.70
N CYS A 21 -2.29 1.39 5.65
CA CYS A 21 -1.67 2.42 6.47
C CYS A 21 -1.24 1.90 7.85
N ASP A 22 -1.76 0.74 8.26
CA ASP A 22 -1.25 0.05 9.43
C ASP A 22 0.18 -0.40 9.15
N ASN A 23 1.11 0.18 9.88
CA ASN A 23 2.51 0.25 9.47
C ASN A 23 3.38 -0.42 10.51
N GLU A 24 3.50 -1.74 10.40
CA GLU A 24 4.55 -2.46 11.09
C GLU A 24 5.89 -2.18 10.39
N LEU A 25 6.72 -1.32 10.99
CA LEU A 25 8.05 -0.95 10.49
C LEU A 25 9.11 -2.02 10.84
N LYS A 26 8.85 -3.28 10.50
CA LYS A 26 9.86 -4.36 10.58
C LYS A 26 10.41 -4.67 9.19
N SER A 27 11.71 -4.89 9.08
CA SER A 27 12.35 -5.06 7.76
C SER A 27 11.76 -6.23 6.97
N GLU A 28 11.43 -7.33 7.65
CA GLU A 28 10.85 -8.56 7.13
C GLU A 28 9.43 -8.31 6.60
N ALA A 29 8.57 -7.67 7.39
CA ALA A 29 7.21 -7.31 6.99
C ALA A 29 7.18 -6.41 5.75
N ILE A 30 8.11 -5.45 5.65
CA ILE A 30 8.21 -4.59 4.45
C ILE A 30 8.62 -5.41 3.21
N ILE A 31 9.49 -6.43 3.36
CA ILE A 31 9.85 -7.34 2.25
C ILE A 31 8.65 -8.19 1.85
N GLU A 32 7.91 -8.75 2.81
CA GLU A 32 6.71 -9.53 2.54
C GLU A 32 5.67 -8.71 1.77
N HIS A 33 5.37 -7.49 2.23
CA HIS A 33 4.50 -6.55 1.53
C HIS A 33 5.00 -6.22 0.12
N LEU A 34 6.31 -6.03 -0.05
CA LEU A 34 6.93 -5.79 -1.36
C LEU A 34 6.76 -6.98 -2.30
N CYS A 35 6.89 -8.19 -1.77
CA CYS A 35 6.75 -9.42 -2.54
C CYS A 35 5.32 -9.72 -2.93
N ALA A 36 4.37 -9.51 -2.02
CA ALA A 36 2.93 -9.61 -2.28
C ALA A 36 2.41 -8.51 -3.23
N SER A 37 3.14 -7.40 -3.37
CA SER A 37 2.76 -6.29 -4.22
C SER A 37 3.29 -6.45 -5.64
N GLU A 38 2.47 -6.09 -6.63
CA GLU A 38 2.88 -6.15 -8.03
C GLU A 38 3.84 -5.02 -8.39
N PHE A 39 3.65 -3.83 -7.80
CA PHE A 39 4.53 -2.69 -8.00
C PHE A 39 4.92 -2.02 -6.68
N ALA A 40 6.07 -1.35 -6.71
CA ALA A 40 6.56 -0.53 -5.61
C ALA A 40 7.26 0.74 -6.11
N LEU A 41 6.91 1.87 -5.53
CA LEU A 41 7.39 3.19 -5.94
C LEU A 41 7.88 3.98 -4.72
N ARG A 42 8.98 4.69 -4.88
CA ARG A 42 9.33 5.79 -3.99
C ARG A 42 8.71 7.06 -4.52
N MET A 43 7.79 7.68 -3.80
CA MET A 43 7.14 8.91 -4.27
C MET A 43 6.90 9.96 -3.18
N LYS A 44 6.75 11.21 -3.59
CA LYS A 44 6.20 12.29 -2.78
C LYS A 44 4.78 12.53 -3.24
N ILE A 45 3.85 12.65 -2.31
CA ILE A 45 2.43 12.84 -2.60
C ILE A 45 2.19 14.33 -2.83
N LYS A 46 1.41 14.67 -3.86
CA LYS A 46 0.96 16.04 -4.13
C LYS A 46 -0.26 16.34 -3.28
N GLU A 47 -1.24 15.46 -3.33
CA GLU A 47 -2.56 15.66 -2.75
C GLU A 47 -3.26 14.32 -2.54
N VAL A 48 -4.15 14.28 -1.54
CA VAL A 48 -5.06 13.16 -1.27
C VAL A 48 -6.48 13.71 -1.28
N LYS A 49 -7.36 13.08 -2.06
CA LYS A 49 -8.78 13.46 -2.19
C LYS A 49 -9.67 12.29 -1.81
N LYS A 50 -10.85 12.56 -1.28
CA LYS A 50 -11.90 11.54 -1.13
C LYS A 50 -12.70 11.49 -2.44
N GLU A 51 -12.90 10.30 -3.01
CA GLU A 51 -13.63 10.09 -4.27
C GLU A 51 -14.35 8.73 -4.18
N ASN A 52 -15.68 8.71 -4.28
CA ASN A 52 -16.51 7.49 -4.28
C ASN A 52 -16.26 6.51 -3.10
N GLY A 53 -16.03 7.01 -1.89
CA GLY A 53 -15.71 6.16 -0.72
C GLY A 53 -14.25 5.71 -0.65
N ASP A 54 -13.44 6.07 -1.64
CA ASP A 54 -12.01 5.80 -1.70
C ASP A 54 -11.18 7.06 -1.40
N LYS A 55 -9.91 6.86 -1.06
CA LYS A 55 -8.91 7.94 -1.05
C LYS A 55 -8.08 7.90 -2.32
N LYS A 56 -8.23 8.91 -3.17
CA LYS A 56 -7.44 9.14 -4.37
C LYS A 56 -6.13 9.85 -4.01
N ILE A 57 -5.00 9.25 -4.37
CA ILE A 57 -3.67 9.74 -4.05
C ILE A 57 -2.98 10.18 -5.34
N ILE A 58 -2.63 11.46 -5.42
CA ILE A 58 -2.02 12.06 -6.59
C ILE A 58 -0.52 12.25 -6.31
N PRO A 59 0.39 11.59 -7.05
CA PRO A 59 1.83 11.74 -6.84
C PRO A 59 2.37 13.06 -7.40
N LYS A 60 3.29 13.70 -6.66
CA LYS A 60 4.08 14.88 -7.11
C LYS A 60 5.35 14.46 -7.84
N LYS A 61 6.12 13.54 -7.24
CA LYS A 61 7.35 12.97 -7.81
C LYS A 61 7.37 11.49 -7.49
N LYS A 62 7.78 10.65 -8.44
CA LYS A 62 7.79 9.19 -8.29
C LYS A 62 9.02 8.58 -8.96
N LYS A 63 9.61 7.60 -8.31
CA LYS A 63 10.73 6.79 -8.79
C LYS A 63 10.36 5.32 -8.61
N PRO A 64 10.37 4.50 -9.67
CA PRO A 64 10.04 3.11 -9.54
C PRO A 64 11.14 2.35 -8.79
N LEU A 65 10.72 1.41 -7.95
CA LEU A 65 11.58 0.40 -7.33
C LEU A 65 11.26 -0.98 -7.92
N LYS A 66 9.97 -1.27 -8.12
CA LYS A 66 9.43 -2.44 -8.82
C LYS A 66 8.32 -1.94 -9.74
N LEU A 67 8.46 -2.11 -11.05
CA LEU A 67 7.46 -1.61 -12.01
C LEU A 67 6.27 -2.56 -12.16
N GLY A 68 6.51 -3.88 -12.15
CA GLY A 68 5.49 -4.90 -12.39
C GLY A 68 4.63 -4.55 -13.61
N PRO A 69 3.29 -4.44 -13.48
CA PRO A 69 2.37 -4.18 -14.58
C PRO A 69 2.35 -2.71 -15.05
N ILE A 70 3.08 -1.80 -14.40
CA ILE A 70 3.08 -0.36 -14.73
C ILE A 70 4.02 -0.07 -15.90
N LYS A 71 3.47 0.40 -17.02
CA LYS A 71 4.29 0.88 -18.16
C LYS A 71 4.86 2.28 -17.87
N LYS A 72 6.04 2.61 -18.42
CA LYS A 72 6.66 3.96 -18.27
C LYS A 72 5.72 5.12 -18.65
N LYS A 73 4.87 4.92 -19.66
CA LYS A 73 3.85 5.90 -20.10
C LYS A 73 2.76 6.10 -19.02
N GLU A 74 2.24 5.00 -18.47
CA GLU A 74 1.25 5.02 -17.39
C GLU A 74 1.84 5.58 -16.09
N LEU A 75 3.12 5.30 -15.83
CA LEU A 75 3.81 5.83 -14.66
C LEU A 75 3.74 7.36 -14.63
N LYS A 76 3.80 8.08 -15.75
CA LYS A 76 3.68 9.56 -15.78
C LYS A 76 2.32 10.03 -15.25
N LYS A 77 1.22 9.41 -15.68
CA LYS A 77 -0.16 9.76 -15.29
C LYS A 77 -0.71 8.93 -14.13
N LEU A 78 0.13 8.15 -13.45
CA LEU A 78 -0.27 7.28 -12.34
C LEU A 78 -1.06 8.04 -11.27
N VAL A 79 -2.24 7.52 -10.95
CA VAL A 79 -3.08 7.88 -9.82
C VAL A 79 -3.34 6.60 -9.03
N LEU A 80 -3.26 6.69 -7.71
CA LEU A 80 -3.44 5.56 -6.81
C LEU A 80 -4.75 5.73 -6.03
N TYR A 81 -5.35 4.61 -5.66
CA TYR A 81 -6.57 4.58 -4.86
C TYR A 81 -6.35 3.71 -3.63
N LEU A 82 -6.75 4.22 -2.48
CA LEU A 82 -6.93 3.43 -1.28
C LEU A 82 -8.42 3.10 -1.17
N LYS A 83 -8.75 1.85 -1.47
CA LYS A 83 -10.13 1.36 -1.57
C LYS A 83 -10.80 1.36 -0.20
N ASN A 84 -12.05 1.81 -0.14
CA ASN A 84 -12.83 2.02 1.09
C ASN A 84 -12.07 2.89 2.12
N GLY A 85 -11.20 3.76 1.61
CA GLY A 85 -10.27 4.55 2.41
C GLY A 85 -10.86 5.84 2.96
N ALA A 86 -12.06 6.24 2.53
CA ALA A 86 -12.62 7.56 2.85
C ALA A 86 -12.89 7.77 4.35
N ASP A 87 -13.23 6.69 5.05
CA ASP A 87 -13.71 6.74 6.44
C ASP A 87 -12.70 6.18 7.46
N CYS A 88 -11.60 5.57 7.00
CA CYS A 88 -10.51 5.14 7.88
C CYS A 88 -9.39 6.18 7.95
N PRO A 89 -8.80 6.44 9.13
CA PRO A 89 -7.65 7.33 9.26
C PRO A 89 -6.39 6.71 8.63
N CYS A 90 -5.48 7.56 8.15
CA CYS A 90 -4.19 7.13 7.60
C CYS A 90 -3.14 8.21 7.84
N HIS A 91 -2.41 8.10 8.94
CA HIS A 91 -1.49 9.14 9.39
C HIS A 91 -0.34 9.44 8.41
N GLN A 92 0.07 8.46 7.59
CA GLN A 92 1.04 8.70 6.52
C GLN A 92 0.54 9.70 5.48
N LEU A 93 -0.78 9.74 5.24
CA LEU A 93 -1.41 10.62 4.25
C LEU A 93 -1.76 12.00 4.84
N ASP A 94 -1.66 12.19 6.15
CA ASP A 94 -1.87 13.50 6.78
C ASP A 94 -0.64 14.40 6.62
N ASN A 95 0.57 13.82 6.58
CA ASN A 95 1.83 14.58 6.38
C ASN A 95 2.50 14.28 5.03
N LEU A 96 2.12 15.01 4.00
CA LEU A 96 2.59 14.80 2.63
C LEU A 96 4.02 15.35 2.35
N SER A 97 4.71 15.90 3.35
CA SER A 97 6.02 16.55 3.18
C SER A 97 7.14 15.56 2.88
N HIS A 98 6.99 14.32 3.35
CA HIS A 98 8.01 13.28 3.24
C HIS A 98 7.94 12.50 1.91
N HIS A 99 8.97 11.69 1.69
CA HIS A 99 8.91 10.64 0.70
C HIS A 99 8.28 9.39 1.33
N PHE A 100 7.58 8.61 0.51
CA PHE A 100 6.92 7.38 0.90
C PHE A 100 7.36 6.24 0.00
N LEU A 101 7.51 5.07 0.60
CA LEU A 101 7.48 3.79 -0.09
C LEU A 101 6.03 3.39 -0.25
N ILE A 102 5.62 3.22 -1.50
CA ILE A 102 4.24 2.92 -1.90
C ILE A 102 4.26 1.59 -2.59
N MET A 103 3.45 0.66 -2.10
CA MET A 103 3.32 -0.68 -2.65
C MET A 103 1.87 -0.92 -3.01
N GLY A 104 1.65 -1.66 -4.08
CA GLY A 104 0.32 -1.80 -4.65
C GLY A 104 0.20 -2.85 -5.73
N ARG A 105 -1.04 -2.98 -6.21
CA ARG A 105 -1.43 -3.89 -7.29
C ARG A 105 -2.37 -3.20 -8.28
N LYS A 106 -2.38 -3.65 -9.52
CA LYS A 106 -3.29 -3.17 -10.56
C LYS A 106 -4.52 -4.08 -10.57
N VAL A 107 -5.69 -3.51 -10.32
CA VAL A 107 -6.97 -4.22 -10.45
C VAL A 107 -7.75 -3.56 -11.58
N LYS A 108 -7.97 -4.30 -12.68
CA LYS A 108 -8.54 -3.77 -13.93
C LYS A 108 -7.69 -2.58 -14.42
N SER A 109 -8.24 -1.37 -14.38
CA SER A 109 -7.58 -0.12 -14.81
C SER A 109 -7.17 0.78 -13.65
N GLN A 110 -7.33 0.35 -12.40
CA GLN A 110 -7.00 1.12 -11.21
C GLN A 110 -5.76 0.57 -10.51
N TYR A 111 -4.96 1.47 -9.95
CA TYR A 111 -3.82 1.12 -9.13
C TYR A 111 -4.19 1.27 -7.67
N LEU A 112 -4.22 0.15 -6.95
CA LEU A 112 -4.64 0.11 -5.55
C LEU A 112 -3.43 0.14 -4.64
N LEU A 113 -3.50 0.97 -3.59
CA LEU A 113 -2.55 1.00 -2.51
C LEU A 113 -2.78 -0.21 -1.60
N THR A 114 -1.74 -1.01 -1.38
CA THR A 114 -1.76 -2.17 -0.47
C THR A 114 -0.92 -1.94 0.77
N ALA A 115 0.14 -1.12 0.68
CA ALA A 115 0.94 -0.71 1.82
C ALA A 115 1.63 0.65 1.59
N ILE A 116 1.71 1.48 2.63
CA ILE A 116 2.45 2.76 2.64
C ILE A 116 3.39 2.85 3.84
N HIS A 117 4.67 3.10 3.58
CA HIS A 117 5.68 3.32 4.62
C HIS A 117 6.40 4.65 4.40
N LYS A 118 6.76 5.33 5.50
CA LYS A 118 7.62 6.53 5.42
C LYS A 118 8.99 6.12 4.89
N TRP A 119 9.49 6.85 3.89
CA TRP A 119 10.85 6.67 3.38
C TRP A 119 11.83 7.31 4.35
N ASP A 120 12.22 6.57 5.39
CA ASP A 120 13.13 7.05 6.42
C ASP A 120 14.49 6.36 6.33
N LYS A 121 15.47 7.04 5.73
CA LYS A 121 16.85 6.53 5.64
C LYS A 121 17.59 6.53 6.98
N LYS A 122 17.08 7.16 8.04
CA LYS A 122 17.71 7.17 9.37
C LYS A 122 17.27 5.95 10.18
N ASN A 123 16.05 5.47 9.96
CA ASN A 123 15.49 4.29 10.63
C ASN A 123 16.30 3.01 10.30
N LYS A 124 16.65 2.24 11.34
CA LYS A 124 17.48 1.02 11.24
C LYS A 124 16.77 -0.08 10.46
N GLU A 125 15.48 -0.30 10.71
CA GLU A 125 14.66 -1.31 10.03
C GLU A 125 14.51 -1.00 8.54
N PHE A 126 14.29 0.27 8.19
CA PHE A 126 14.21 0.68 6.79
C PHE A 126 15.56 0.57 6.06
N LYS A 127 16.68 0.85 6.75
CA LYS A 127 18.02 0.58 6.19
C LYS A 127 18.24 -0.91 5.95
N ASN A 128 17.84 -1.76 6.90
CA ASN A 128 17.93 -3.21 6.77
C ASN A 128 17.08 -3.70 5.59
N PHE A 129 15.83 -3.23 5.47
CA PHE A 129 14.98 -3.49 4.31
C PHE A 129 15.66 -3.10 2.99
N MET A 130 16.19 -1.87 2.87
CA MET A 130 16.87 -1.43 1.64
C MET A 130 18.10 -2.27 1.29
N LYS A 131 18.82 -2.81 2.28
CA LYS A 131 19.95 -3.72 2.05
C LYS A 131 19.45 -5.08 1.57
N LYS A 132 18.44 -5.65 2.24
CA LYS A 132 17.85 -6.95 1.89
C LYS A 132 17.19 -6.90 0.51
N MET A 133 16.36 -5.90 0.23
CA MET A 133 15.65 -5.72 -1.04
C MET A 133 16.56 -5.76 -2.28
N LYS A 134 17.83 -5.35 -2.16
CA LYS A 134 18.78 -5.38 -3.30
C LYS A 134 19.18 -6.79 -3.71
N ASN A 135 19.25 -7.72 -2.76
CA ASN A 135 19.75 -9.07 -2.94
C ASN A 135 18.67 -10.13 -2.74
N HIS A 136 17.49 -9.74 -2.26
CA HIS A 136 16.41 -10.64 -1.90
C HIS A 136 15.49 -10.83 -3.12
N GLU A 137 15.48 -12.05 -3.64
CA GLU A 137 14.46 -12.48 -4.60
C GLU A 137 13.18 -12.82 -3.84
N CYS A 138 12.04 -12.31 -4.32
CA CYS A 138 10.78 -12.62 -3.69
C CYS A 138 10.49 -14.12 -3.83
N PRO A 139 10.05 -14.81 -2.76
CA PRO A 139 9.70 -16.21 -2.86
C PRO A 139 8.64 -16.38 -3.95
N THR A 140 8.95 -17.21 -4.93
CA THR A 140 8.00 -17.62 -5.96
C THR A 140 7.05 -18.62 -5.31
N PHE A 141 5.98 -18.12 -4.70
CA PHE A 141 4.88 -18.99 -4.33
C PHE A 141 4.28 -19.56 -5.61
N GLN A 142 4.58 -20.82 -5.90
CA GLN A 142 3.83 -21.55 -6.93
C GLN A 142 2.38 -21.57 -6.49
N SER A 143 1.51 -20.91 -7.25
CA SER A 143 0.07 -20.93 -7.04
C SER A 143 -0.41 -22.38 -7.21
N VAL A 144 -0.57 -23.09 -6.10
CA VAL A 144 -1.08 -24.48 -6.04
C VAL A 144 -2.58 -24.59 -6.26
N PHE A 145 -3.25 -23.50 -6.65
CA PHE A 145 -4.66 -23.53 -7.03
C PHE A 145 -4.77 -23.55 -8.55
N LYS A 146 -5.19 -24.72 -9.05
CA LYS A 146 -5.44 -25.05 -10.46
C LYS A 146 -6.94 -25.09 -10.72
#